data_AF-A0A0Q7FN35-F1
#
_entry.id   AF-A0A0Q7FN35-F1
#
_cell.length_a   1.000
_cell.length_b   1.000
_cell.length_c   1.000
_cell.angle_alpha   90.00
_cell.angle_beta   90.00
_cell.angle_gamma   90.00
#
_symmetry.space_group_name_H-M   'P 1'
#
loop_
_entity.id
_entity.type
_entity.pdbx_description
1 polymer ?
#
loop_
_entity_poly.entity_id
_entity_poly.type
_entity_poly.pdbx_seq_one_letter_code
_entity_poly.pdbx_strand_id
1 'polypeptide(L)'
;MTDLKTLGGAVAAALLLSPFGMPTAAAQEAPVADKPPVAAAESAAAAEPAVDKNAVVVNGIRNPELKTYRVMAAGLDAFDKYHELAPTAPEVRFKLRPRSGKPSADMSGLAMRIAGDTISIPLPVAADHTFSLPRSEAARKENADLLLNKPKGGYRWQPDVHSAGVPEGMRRLGDLRLECKVLVATAKEEIGFWLTSMINTLLLTTDWCSHEKIQLSTAAAQRIATATLTHGDQRVQLKLNKEGTSYTPPLGNKAYPDDALIELRYADEPSA
;
A
#
# COMPACT_ATOMS: atom_id res chain seq x y z
N MET A 1 22.50 48.03 -20.38
CA MET A 1 21.13 47.69 -19.93
C MET A 1 21.24 46.52 -18.98
N THR A 2 20.60 46.69 -17.84
CA THR A 2 21.07 46.27 -16.51
C THR A 2 20.64 44.85 -16.17
N ASP A 3 21.55 44.08 -15.58
CA ASP A 3 21.31 42.87 -14.79
C ASP A 3 20.24 43.06 -13.70
N LEU A 4 19.42 42.03 -13.44
CA LEU A 4 18.86 41.81 -12.09
C LEU A 4 18.40 40.35 -11.85
N LYS A 5 19.31 39.57 -11.29
CA LYS A 5 19.20 38.79 -10.03
C LYS A 5 17.91 38.04 -9.66
N THR A 6 18.12 36.72 -9.53
CA THR A 6 17.58 35.72 -8.60
C THR A 6 17.18 36.21 -7.19
N LEU A 7 15.98 35.81 -6.74
CA LEU A 7 15.60 35.55 -5.33
C LEU A 7 14.65 34.33 -5.37
N GLY A 8 14.76 33.24 -4.60
CA GLY A 8 15.48 33.00 -3.35
C GLY A 8 14.63 33.40 -2.15
N GLY A 9 13.84 32.48 -1.58
CA GLY A 9 13.07 32.76 -0.36
C GLY A 9 12.24 31.59 0.16
N ALA A 10 12.87 30.73 0.96
CA ALA A 10 12.21 29.75 1.81
C ALA A 10 11.59 30.43 3.03
N VAL A 11 10.35 30.08 3.40
CA VAL A 11 9.71 30.51 4.64
C VAL A 11 9.83 29.38 5.66
N ALA A 12 10.75 29.55 6.60
CA ALA A 12 10.85 28.75 7.82
C ALA A 12 10.02 29.43 8.92
N ALA A 13 9.01 28.75 9.45
CA ALA A 13 8.28 29.20 10.62
C ALA A 13 8.94 28.63 11.88
N ALA A 14 9.64 29.48 12.63
CA ALA A 14 10.14 29.20 13.96
C ALA A 14 9.05 29.58 14.98
N LEU A 15 8.56 28.61 15.74
CA LEU A 15 7.71 28.84 16.92
C LEU A 15 8.61 28.94 18.15
N LEU A 16 8.57 30.11 18.78
CA LEU A 16 9.25 30.46 20.02
C LEU A 16 8.57 29.75 21.22
N LEU A 17 9.36 28.99 21.98
CA LEU A 17 9.03 28.59 23.35
C LEU A 17 9.40 29.73 24.30
N SER A 18 8.46 30.13 25.15
CA SER A 18 8.74 30.85 26.39
C SER A 18 8.53 29.93 27.60
N PRO A 19 9.34 30.09 28.67
CA PRO A 19 9.33 29.23 29.85
C PRO A 19 8.40 29.81 30.92
N PHE A 20 7.65 28.97 31.62
CA PHE A 20 7.05 29.37 32.89
C PHE A 20 7.29 28.31 33.96
N GLY A 21 7.74 28.82 35.10
CA GLY A 21 8.33 28.09 36.20
C GLY A 21 7.35 27.23 36.99
N MET A 22 7.96 26.24 37.63
CA MET A 22 7.41 25.49 38.76
C MET A 22 7.03 26.43 39.93
N PRO A 23 6.15 25.95 40.80
CA PRO A 23 6.49 25.98 42.22
C PRO A 23 6.36 24.62 42.90
N THR A 24 7.18 24.48 43.94
CA THR A 24 7.37 23.35 44.84
C THR A 24 6.42 23.42 46.04
N ALA A 25 6.22 22.27 46.69
CA ALA A 25 5.80 22.02 48.07
C ALA A 25 4.29 21.88 48.34
N ALA A 26 3.88 20.70 48.81
CA ALA A 26 3.83 20.37 50.24
C ALA A 26 3.31 18.94 50.45
N ALA A 27 3.87 18.27 51.45
CA ALA A 27 3.55 16.92 51.88
C ALA A 27 2.26 16.85 52.70
N GLN A 28 1.59 15.69 52.67
CA GLN A 28 0.83 15.16 53.81
C GLN A 28 0.59 13.64 53.68
N GLU A 29 1.28 12.86 54.52
CA GLU A 29 0.86 11.55 55.06
C GLU A 29 -0.38 11.80 55.97
N ALA A 30 -1.36 10.92 56.20
CA ALA A 30 -1.46 9.50 56.58
C ALA A 30 -3.00 9.18 56.64
N PRO A 31 -3.54 8.00 57.09
CA PRO A 31 -2.88 6.84 57.68
C PRO A 31 -3.33 5.44 57.17
N VAL A 32 -2.59 4.45 57.66
CA VAL A 32 -2.74 3.00 57.58
C VAL A 32 -3.75 2.48 58.62
N ALA A 33 -4.57 1.50 58.24
CA ALA A 33 -5.19 0.44 59.06
C ALA A 33 -6.00 -0.44 58.07
N ASP A 34 -6.11 -1.77 58.10
CA ASP A 34 -5.62 -2.84 58.96
C ASP A 34 -5.81 -4.16 58.16
N LYS A 35 -5.02 -5.20 58.43
CA LYS A 35 -5.14 -6.58 57.93
C LYS A 35 -4.89 -7.46 59.16
N PRO A 36 -5.64 -8.52 59.52
CA PRO A 36 -5.71 -9.83 58.80
C PRO A 36 -7.00 -10.66 59.15
N PRO A 37 -7.13 -12.01 58.97
CA PRO A 37 -6.21 -13.03 58.47
C PRO A 37 -6.77 -14.05 57.44
N VAL A 38 -5.88 -14.98 57.14
CA VAL A 38 -5.81 -16.04 56.12
C VAL A 38 -6.81 -17.19 56.36
N ALA A 39 -7.38 -17.74 55.30
CA ALA A 39 -7.80 -19.14 55.23
C ALA A 39 -7.54 -19.69 53.82
N ALA A 40 -6.81 -20.80 53.76
CA ALA A 40 -6.45 -21.56 52.58
C ALA A 40 -7.61 -22.44 52.11
N ALA A 41 -7.77 -22.62 50.80
CA ALA A 41 -8.34 -23.83 50.21
C ALA A 41 -8.05 -23.93 48.71
N GLU A 42 -7.67 -25.15 48.33
CA GLU A 42 -7.72 -25.81 47.02
C GLU A 42 -7.06 -25.18 45.78
N SER A 43 -5.95 -25.82 45.39
CA SER A 43 -5.39 -25.86 44.04
C SER A 43 -6.40 -26.42 43.03
N ALA A 44 -6.88 -25.58 42.11
CA ALA A 44 -7.51 -26.00 40.87
C ALA A 44 -6.47 -25.87 39.75
N ALA A 45 -6.01 -27.01 39.23
CA ALA A 45 -5.18 -27.10 38.04
C ALA A 45 -5.95 -26.52 36.84
N ALA A 46 -5.70 -25.24 36.54
CA ALA A 46 -6.11 -24.63 35.29
C ALA A 46 -5.08 -25.02 34.23
N ALA A 47 -5.52 -25.80 33.25
CA ALA A 47 -4.77 -26.08 32.04
C ALA A 47 -4.37 -24.74 31.38
N GLU A 48 -3.07 -24.48 31.28
CA GLU A 48 -2.54 -23.37 30.49
C GLU A 48 -3.00 -23.53 29.04
N PRO A 49 -3.56 -22.47 28.41
CA PRO A 49 -3.89 -22.52 27.01
C PRO A 49 -2.59 -22.61 26.20
N ALA A 50 -2.55 -23.54 25.25
CA ALA A 50 -1.45 -23.67 24.30
C ALA A 50 -1.19 -22.32 23.63
N VAL A 51 0.00 -21.75 23.89
CA VAL A 51 0.48 -20.55 23.24
C VAL A 51 0.55 -20.81 21.74
N ASP A 52 -0.32 -20.14 20.99
CA ASP A 52 -0.33 -20.13 19.54
C ASP A 52 1.01 -19.58 19.04
N LYS A 53 1.83 -20.45 18.44
CA LYS A 53 3.18 -20.14 17.96
C LYS A 53 3.19 -19.21 16.74
N ASN A 54 2.03 -18.75 16.28
CA ASN A 54 1.88 -17.83 15.16
C ASN A 54 1.40 -16.43 15.57
N ALA A 55 1.41 -16.11 16.87
CA ALA A 55 1.20 -14.74 17.33
C ALA A 55 2.39 -13.87 16.85
N VAL A 56 2.21 -13.20 15.71
CA VAL A 56 3.14 -12.21 15.19
C VAL A 56 3.14 -11.01 16.13
N VAL A 57 4.06 -11.02 17.10
CA VAL A 57 4.33 -9.87 17.97
C VAL A 57 5.11 -8.84 17.16
N VAL A 58 4.41 -7.83 16.66
CA VAL A 58 5.06 -6.61 16.17
C VAL A 58 5.56 -5.86 17.39
N ASN A 59 6.82 -6.10 17.79
CA ASN A 59 7.49 -5.28 18.79
C ASN A 59 7.34 -3.80 18.40
N GLY A 60 6.98 -2.96 19.37
CA GLY A 60 6.56 -1.57 19.14
C GLY A 60 7.56 -0.76 18.33
N ILE A 61 7.35 -0.67 17.02
CA ILE A 61 8.12 0.20 16.13
C ILE A 61 7.55 1.60 16.25
N ARG A 62 8.44 2.58 16.45
CA ARG A 62 8.06 3.99 16.49
C ARG A 62 7.64 4.44 15.09
N ASN A 63 6.40 4.93 14.96
CA ASN A 63 5.82 5.43 13.71
C ASN A 63 5.84 4.38 12.57
N PRO A 64 5.06 3.29 12.71
CA PRO A 64 5.02 2.23 11.70
C PRO A 64 4.43 2.75 10.38
N GLU A 65 4.80 2.12 9.28
CA GLU A 65 4.10 2.27 8.02
C GLU A 65 2.67 1.76 8.19
N LEU A 66 1.70 2.63 7.94
CA LEU A 66 0.29 2.36 8.15
C LEU A 66 -0.55 2.85 6.98
N LYS A 67 -1.64 2.14 6.72
CA LYS A 67 -2.68 2.57 5.79
C LYS A 67 -4.03 2.20 6.36
N THR A 68 -4.99 3.11 6.31
CA THR A 68 -6.33 2.80 6.86
C THR A 68 -6.96 1.66 6.06
N TYR A 69 -7.67 0.77 6.76
CA TYR A 69 -8.39 -0.33 6.14
C TYR A 69 -9.41 0.18 5.12
N ARG A 70 -10.08 1.31 5.42
CA ARG A 70 -11.03 1.96 4.53
C ARG A 70 -10.41 2.30 3.16
N VAL A 71 -9.19 2.84 3.15
CA VAL A 71 -8.48 3.17 1.89
C VAL A 71 -8.23 1.94 1.04
N MET A 72 -7.81 0.83 1.65
CA MET A 72 -7.54 -0.40 0.91
C MET A 72 -8.81 -1.15 0.52
N ALA A 73 -9.86 -1.09 1.34
CA ALA A 73 -11.17 -1.63 1.03
C ALA A 73 -11.82 -0.95 -0.19
N ALA A 74 -11.62 0.36 -0.38
CA ALA A 74 -12.03 1.03 -1.61
C ALA A 74 -11.36 0.45 -2.87
N GLY A 75 -10.15 -0.09 -2.72
CA GLY A 75 -9.47 -0.85 -3.77
C GLY A 75 -10.17 -2.19 -4.08
N LEU A 76 -10.61 -2.92 -3.06
CA LEU A 76 -11.39 -4.16 -3.24
C LEU A 76 -12.73 -3.87 -3.93
N ASP A 77 -13.42 -2.80 -3.52
CA ASP A 77 -14.68 -2.39 -4.14
C ASP A 77 -14.51 -2.00 -5.61
N ALA A 78 -13.38 -1.37 -5.95
CA ALA A 78 -13.04 -1.07 -7.33
C ALA A 78 -12.69 -2.34 -8.14
N PHE A 79 -12.02 -3.32 -7.53
CA PHE A 79 -11.77 -4.60 -8.18
C PHE A 79 -13.08 -5.27 -8.59
N ASP A 80 -14.03 -5.42 -7.66
CA ASP A 80 -15.33 -6.03 -7.94
C ASP A 80 -16.11 -5.24 -9.00
N LYS A 81 -16.12 -3.91 -8.89
CA LYS A 81 -16.84 -3.03 -9.82
C LYS A 81 -16.32 -3.12 -11.26
N TYR A 82 -15.01 -3.25 -11.44
CA TYR A 82 -14.36 -3.23 -12.75
C TYR A 82 -13.83 -4.61 -13.17
N HIS A 83 -14.31 -5.68 -12.53
CA HIS A 83 -13.83 -7.04 -12.75
C HIS A 83 -13.98 -7.51 -14.20
N GLU A 84 -14.92 -6.94 -14.96
CA GLU A 84 -15.07 -7.16 -16.41
C GLU A 84 -13.79 -6.92 -17.23
N LEU A 85 -12.88 -6.07 -16.74
CA LEU A 85 -11.58 -5.84 -17.37
C LEU A 85 -10.67 -7.06 -17.27
N ALA A 86 -10.82 -7.88 -16.22
CA ALA A 86 -10.04 -9.07 -15.95
C ALA A 86 -10.90 -10.21 -15.39
N PRO A 87 -11.80 -10.80 -16.22
CA PRO A 87 -12.84 -11.71 -15.74
C PRO A 87 -12.31 -13.06 -15.24
N THR A 88 -11.06 -13.41 -15.57
CA THR A 88 -10.40 -14.62 -15.10
C THR A 88 -9.40 -14.34 -13.96
N ALA A 89 -9.31 -13.10 -13.48
CA ALA A 89 -8.51 -12.77 -12.30
C ALA A 89 -9.27 -13.17 -11.02
N PRO A 90 -8.76 -14.10 -10.21
CA PRO A 90 -9.53 -14.62 -9.07
C PRO A 90 -9.67 -13.62 -7.92
N GLU A 91 -8.68 -12.75 -7.73
CA GLU A 91 -8.64 -11.74 -6.68
C GLU A 91 -7.69 -10.59 -7.07
N VAL A 92 -7.80 -9.47 -6.37
CA VAL A 92 -6.73 -8.47 -6.31
C VAL A 92 -5.83 -8.74 -5.10
N ARG A 93 -4.54 -8.89 -5.35
CA ARG A 93 -3.52 -8.90 -4.30
C ARG A 93 -2.87 -7.53 -4.23
N PHE A 94 -2.20 -7.24 -3.12
CA PHE A 94 -1.43 -6.01 -2.96
C PHE A 94 0.03 -6.34 -2.74
N LYS A 95 0.90 -5.71 -3.53
CA LYS A 95 2.34 -5.88 -3.46
C LYS A 95 2.99 -4.71 -2.76
N LEU A 96 3.78 -5.02 -1.73
CA LEU A 96 4.69 -4.07 -1.10
C LEU A 96 5.91 -3.87 -2.00
N ARG A 97 6.26 -2.62 -2.28
CA ARG A 97 7.50 -2.27 -2.96
C ARG A 97 8.20 -1.12 -2.25
N PRO A 98 9.54 -1.01 -2.38
CA PRO A 98 10.24 0.19 -1.95
C PRO A 98 9.67 1.43 -2.63
N ARG A 99 9.58 2.53 -1.88
CA ARG A 99 9.18 3.82 -2.43
C ARG A 99 10.35 4.43 -3.20
N SER A 100 10.12 4.78 -4.47
CA SER A 100 11.12 5.42 -5.32
C SER A 100 11.62 6.72 -4.69
N GLY A 101 12.93 7.01 -4.83
CA GLY A 101 13.54 8.24 -4.30
C GLY A 101 13.77 8.25 -2.79
N LYS A 102 13.55 7.12 -2.10
CA LYS A 102 13.95 6.88 -0.71
C LYS A 102 15.15 5.92 -0.66
N PRO A 103 15.92 5.90 0.44
CA PRO A 103 16.89 4.83 0.69
C PRO A 103 16.22 3.46 0.54
N SER A 104 16.99 2.46 0.09
CA SER A 104 16.49 1.11 -0.14
C SER A 104 15.74 0.61 1.10
N ALA A 105 14.42 0.42 0.95
CA ALA A 105 13.60 -0.10 2.03
C ALA A 105 13.96 -1.57 2.29
N ASP A 106 14.03 -1.96 3.55
CA ASP A 106 14.31 -3.33 3.94
C ASP A 106 13.10 -4.24 3.67
N MET A 107 13.20 -5.01 2.59
CA MET A 107 12.15 -5.96 2.18
C MET A 107 12.19 -7.29 2.95
N SER A 108 13.13 -7.50 3.88
CA SER A 108 13.23 -8.73 4.64
C SER A 108 12.30 -8.76 5.85
N GLY A 109 11.74 -9.94 6.17
CA GLY A 109 10.94 -10.14 7.37
C GLY A 109 9.70 -9.24 7.48
N LEU A 110 9.05 -8.93 6.36
CA LEU A 110 7.82 -8.12 6.35
C LEU A 110 6.69 -8.89 7.04
N ALA A 111 6.07 -8.25 8.03
CA ALA A 111 4.95 -8.79 8.77
C ALA A 111 3.89 -7.70 8.95
N MET A 112 2.64 -8.09 8.76
CA MET A 112 1.51 -7.16 8.75
C MET A 112 0.36 -7.66 9.59
N ARG A 113 -0.46 -6.72 10.05
CA ARG A 113 -1.75 -7.00 10.69
C ARG A 113 -2.74 -5.87 10.46
N ILE A 114 -4.02 -6.19 10.50
CA ILE A 114 -5.10 -5.22 10.60
C ILE A 114 -5.36 -5.00 12.09
N ALA A 115 -5.31 -3.75 12.56
CA ALA A 115 -5.42 -3.38 13.95
C ALA A 115 -6.57 -2.37 14.13
N GLY A 116 -7.60 -2.75 14.87
CA GLY A 116 -8.65 -1.86 15.34
C GLY A 116 -8.61 -1.72 16.86
N ASP A 117 -9.67 -1.15 17.43
CA ASP A 117 -9.84 -1.00 18.87
C ASP A 117 -9.97 -2.36 19.57
N THR A 118 -10.68 -3.31 18.94
CA THR A 118 -10.94 -4.64 19.52
C THR A 118 -10.40 -5.79 18.69
N ILE A 119 -10.01 -5.53 17.43
CA ILE A 119 -9.50 -6.56 16.53
C ILE A 119 -8.00 -6.43 16.27
N SER A 120 -7.35 -7.58 16.12
CA SER A 120 -6.00 -7.66 15.55
C SER A 120 -5.90 -8.90 14.67
N ILE A 121 -5.98 -8.71 13.36
CA ILE A 121 -6.01 -9.81 12.37
C ILE A 121 -4.63 -9.92 11.73
N PRO A 122 -3.91 -11.05 11.86
CA PRO A 122 -2.64 -11.24 11.16
C PRO A 122 -2.87 -11.23 9.64
N LEU A 123 -1.97 -10.55 8.92
CA LEU A 123 -2.03 -10.43 7.47
C LEU A 123 -0.73 -11.01 6.88
N PRO A 124 -0.72 -12.28 6.46
CA PRO A 124 0.47 -12.92 5.92
C PRO A 124 0.98 -12.23 4.66
N VAL A 125 2.29 -11.97 4.61
CA VAL A 125 2.98 -11.47 3.42
C VAL A 125 3.72 -12.63 2.77
N ALA A 126 3.41 -12.90 1.51
CA ALA A 126 4.03 -13.95 0.71
C ALA A 126 5.48 -13.58 0.32
N ALA A 127 6.25 -14.57 -0.14
CA ALA A 127 7.66 -14.41 -0.49
C ALA A 127 7.93 -13.41 -1.62
N ASP A 128 6.95 -13.21 -2.51
CA ASP A 128 6.98 -12.21 -3.58
C ASP A 128 6.52 -10.81 -3.12
N HIS A 129 6.39 -10.63 -1.79
CA HIS A 129 5.96 -9.43 -1.08
C HIS A 129 4.51 -9.03 -1.35
N THR A 130 3.66 -9.99 -1.73
CA THR A 130 2.23 -9.78 -1.91
C THR A 130 1.43 -10.24 -0.69
N PHE A 131 0.27 -9.65 -0.49
CA PHE A 131 -0.71 -10.09 0.50
C PHE A 131 -2.13 -9.90 -0.04
N SER A 132 -3.07 -10.69 0.44
CA SER A 132 -4.50 -10.54 0.12
C SER A 132 -5.20 -9.85 1.29
N LEU A 133 -6.04 -8.85 1.00
CA LEU A 133 -6.79 -8.12 2.03
C LEU A 133 -8.15 -8.79 2.25
N PRO A 134 -8.44 -9.38 3.42
CA PRO A 134 -9.75 -9.95 3.68
C PRO A 134 -10.83 -8.87 3.78
N ARG A 135 -12.01 -9.14 3.23
CA ARG A 135 -13.20 -8.33 3.50
C ARG A 135 -13.66 -8.56 4.94
N SER A 136 -13.44 -7.56 5.80
CA SER A 136 -13.81 -7.57 7.22
C SER A 136 -14.72 -6.38 7.55
N GLU A 137 -15.96 -6.68 7.96
CA GLU A 137 -16.89 -5.65 8.45
C GLU A 137 -16.43 -5.04 9.76
N ALA A 138 -15.82 -5.84 10.65
CA ALA A 138 -15.28 -5.37 11.92
C ALA A 138 -14.17 -4.33 11.69
N ALA A 139 -13.22 -4.63 10.78
CA ALA A 139 -12.15 -3.69 10.43
C ALA A 139 -12.68 -2.39 9.83
N ARG A 140 -13.75 -2.47 9.03
CA ARG A 140 -14.43 -1.29 8.49
C ARG A 140 -15.11 -0.47 9.59
N LYS A 141 -15.83 -1.13 10.50
CA LYS A 141 -16.57 -0.48 11.59
C LYS A 141 -15.64 0.25 12.56
N GLU A 142 -14.51 -0.36 12.88
CA GLU A 142 -13.52 0.20 13.80
C GLU A 142 -12.55 1.19 13.14
N ASN A 143 -12.69 1.48 11.83
CA ASN A 143 -11.71 2.24 11.06
C ASN A 143 -10.27 1.74 11.29
N ALA A 144 -10.10 0.41 11.30
CA ALA A 144 -8.83 -0.24 11.60
C ALA A 144 -7.71 0.20 10.65
N ASP A 145 -6.48 0.07 11.09
CA ASP A 145 -5.28 0.34 10.30
C ASP A 145 -4.58 -0.96 9.89
N LEU A 146 -4.07 -1.01 8.66
CA LEU A 146 -3.09 -2.00 8.24
C LEU A 146 -1.72 -1.51 8.70
N LEU A 147 -1.11 -2.24 9.62
CA LEU A 147 0.18 -1.92 10.21
C LEU A 147 1.25 -2.86 9.64
N LEU A 148 2.32 -2.28 9.10
CA LEU A 148 3.52 -3.00 8.70
C LEU A 148 4.59 -2.89 9.80
N ASN A 149 5.33 -3.97 10.04
CA ASN A 149 6.44 -4.02 10.99
C ASN A 149 7.72 -3.28 10.52
N LYS A 150 7.56 -2.14 9.83
CA LYS A 150 8.65 -1.33 9.29
C LYS A 150 8.33 0.16 9.50
N PRO A 151 9.34 1.04 9.56
CA PRO A 151 9.11 2.48 9.72
C PRO A 151 8.38 3.08 8.52
N LYS A 152 7.57 4.11 8.79
CA LYS A 152 6.80 4.85 7.80
C LYS A 152 7.66 5.47 6.69
N GLY A 153 7.10 5.49 5.48
CA GLY A 153 7.58 6.26 4.34
C GLY A 153 8.52 5.49 3.40
N GLY A 154 8.87 4.25 3.75
CA GLY A 154 9.74 3.40 2.95
C GLY A 154 9.02 2.58 1.88
N TYR A 155 7.70 2.41 2.01
CA TYR A 155 6.95 1.44 1.19
C TYR A 155 5.87 2.11 0.36
N ARG A 156 5.55 1.50 -0.76
CA ARG A 156 4.36 1.75 -1.56
C ARG A 156 3.58 0.45 -1.69
N TRP A 157 2.28 0.62 -1.80
CA TRP A 157 1.29 -0.44 -1.87
C TRP A 157 0.72 -0.39 -3.27
N GLN A 158 0.87 -1.47 -4.04
CA GLN A 158 0.41 -1.50 -5.42
C GLN A 158 -0.54 -2.68 -5.60
N PRO A 159 -1.70 -2.48 -6.26
CA PRO A 159 -2.49 -3.61 -6.69
C PRO A 159 -1.67 -4.48 -7.66
N ASP A 160 -1.89 -5.78 -7.56
CA ASP A 160 -1.25 -6.81 -8.36
C ASP A 160 -2.36 -7.79 -8.77
N VAL A 161 -2.75 -7.72 -10.05
CA VAL A 161 -3.83 -8.51 -10.65
C VAL A 161 -3.24 -9.36 -11.75
N HIS A 162 -3.58 -10.64 -11.73
CA HIS A 162 -3.16 -11.62 -12.73
C HIS A 162 -4.34 -12.50 -13.11
N SER A 163 -4.74 -12.42 -14.38
CA SER A 163 -5.75 -13.29 -14.99
C SER A 163 -5.21 -14.70 -15.15
N ALA A 164 -6.06 -15.71 -14.90
CA ALA A 164 -5.73 -17.09 -15.21
C ALA A 164 -5.52 -17.29 -16.72
N GLY A 165 -4.55 -18.14 -17.08
CA GLY A 165 -4.23 -18.47 -18.47
C GLY A 165 -3.27 -17.51 -19.18
N VAL A 166 -2.81 -16.45 -18.51
CA VAL A 166 -1.74 -15.57 -19.03
C VAL A 166 -0.40 -16.31 -18.95
N PRO A 167 0.36 -16.44 -20.06
CA PRO A 167 1.67 -17.10 -20.04
C PRO A 167 2.68 -16.43 -19.12
N GLU A 168 3.67 -17.20 -18.65
CA GLU A 168 4.81 -16.65 -17.91
C GLU A 168 5.57 -15.59 -18.76
N GLY A 169 6.10 -14.56 -18.10
CA GLY A 169 6.74 -13.43 -18.78
C GLY A 169 5.76 -12.50 -19.51
N MET A 170 4.44 -12.76 -19.46
CA MET A 170 3.43 -11.91 -20.08
C MET A 170 2.51 -11.25 -19.05
N ARG A 171 1.94 -10.11 -19.43
CA ARG A 171 0.89 -9.41 -18.67
C ARG A 171 -0.28 -9.07 -19.58
N ARG A 172 -1.50 -9.33 -19.14
CA ARG A 172 -2.70 -8.93 -19.89
C ARG A 172 -3.02 -7.45 -19.67
N LEU A 173 -3.37 -6.73 -20.73
CA LEU A 173 -3.64 -5.29 -20.66
C LEU A 173 -4.82 -4.96 -19.74
N GLY A 174 -5.87 -5.78 -19.78
CA GLY A 174 -7.03 -5.67 -18.91
C GLY A 174 -6.69 -5.76 -17.42
N ASP A 175 -5.72 -6.61 -17.04
CA ASP A 175 -5.24 -6.72 -15.66
C ASP A 175 -4.60 -5.41 -15.22
N LEU A 176 -3.76 -4.80 -16.06
CA LEU A 176 -3.12 -3.52 -15.78
C LEU A 176 -4.12 -2.35 -15.73
N ARG A 177 -5.17 -2.39 -16.56
CA ARG A 177 -6.28 -1.44 -16.49
C ARG A 177 -7.05 -1.59 -15.19
N LEU A 178 -7.33 -2.82 -14.75
CA LEU A 178 -7.99 -3.10 -13.47
C LEU A 178 -7.12 -2.64 -12.29
N GLU A 179 -5.82 -2.95 -12.29
CA GLU A 179 -4.85 -2.43 -11.32
C GLU A 179 -4.90 -0.90 -11.23
N CYS A 180 -4.98 -0.21 -12.37
CA CYS A 180 -5.12 1.24 -12.36
C CYS A 180 -6.42 1.69 -11.68
N LYS A 181 -7.56 1.04 -11.97
CA LYS A 181 -8.85 1.39 -11.33
C LYS A 181 -8.77 1.20 -9.81
N VAL A 182 -8.17 0.10 -9.36
CA VAL A 182 -7.94 -0.18 -7.94
C VAL A 182 -7.03 0.89 -7.34
N LEU A 183 -5.89 1.20 -7.97
CA LEU A 183 -4.95 2.21 -7.49
C LEU A 183 -5.61 3.58 -7.36
N VAL A 184 -6.36 4.02 -8.39
CA VAL A 184 -7.07 5.30 -8.39
C VAL A 184 -8.15 5.34 -7.32
N ALA A 185 -8.88 4.24 -7.08
CA ALA A 185 -9.88 4.18 -6.02
C ALA A 185 -9.23 4.34 -4.63
N THR A 186 -8.13 3.62 -4.36
CA THR A 186 -7.39 3.80 -3.10
C THR A 186 -6.84 5.22 -2.96
N ALA A 187 -6.32 5.82 -4.05
CA ALA A 187 -5.78 7.17 -4.02
C ALA A 187 -6.86 8.23 -3.76
N LYS A 188 -8.04 8.10 -4.37
CA LYS A 188 -9.18 9.00 -4.15
C LYS A 188 -9.71 8.91 -2.72
N GLU A 189 -9.78 7.70 -2.19
CA GLU A 189 -10.17 7.47 -0.80
C GLU A 189 -9.16 8.09 0.19
N GLU A 190 -7.87 8.01 -0.15
CA GLU A 190 -6.78 8.54 0.68
C GLU A 190 -6.73 10.08 0.71
N ILE A 191 -6.93 10.74 -0.44
CA ILE A 191 -6.93 12.21 -0.53
C ILE A 191 -8.28 12.85 -0.18
N GLY A 192 -9.33 12.05 -0.10
CA GLY A 192 -10.68 12.49 0.24
C GLY A 192 -11.44 13.20 -0.89
N PHE A 193 -12.72 13.44 -0.64
CA PHE A 193 -13.68 13.93 -1.64
C PHE A 193 -13.34 15.32 -2.19
N TRP A 194 -12.92 16.26 -1.34
CA TRP A 194 -12.68 17.65 -1.76
C TRP A 194 -11.53 17.75 -2.76
N LEU A 195 -10.37 17.15 -2.43
CA LEU A 195 -9.22 17.14 -3.34
C LEU A 195 -9.48 16.30 -4.58
N THR A 196 -10.16 15.15 -4.44
CA THR A 196 -10.62 14.36 -5.58
C THR A 196 -11.48 15.18 -6.55
N SER A 197 -12.43 15.97 -6.02
CA SER A 197 -13.32 16.81 -6.82
C SER A 197 -12.55 17.90 -7.56
N MET A 198 -11.62 18.58 -6.89
CA MET A 198 -10.74 19.56 -7.53
C MET A 198 -9.92 18.97 -8.68
N ILE A 199 -9.34 17.78 -8.47
CA ILE A 199 -8.57 17.08 -9.51
C ILE A 199 -9.48 16.69 -10.68
N ASN A 200 -10.67 16.15 -10.41
CA ASN A 200 -11.62 15.80 -11.47
C ASN A 200 -12.02 17.03 -12.30
N THR A 201 -12.25 18.18 -11.67
CA THR A 201 -12.53 19.45 -12.36
C THR A 201 -11.35 19.89 -13.21
N LEU A 202 -10.12 19.80 -12.70
CA LEU A 202 -8.91 20.18 -13.44
C LEU A 202 -8.65 19.26 -14.65
N LEU A 203 -8.89 17.96 -14.48
CA LEU A 203 -8.71 16.95 -15.54
C LEU A 203 -9.91 16.85 -16.49
N LEU A 204 -11.03 17.50 -16.16
CA LEU A 204 -12.31 17.37 -16.87
C LEU A 204 -12.77 15.90 -17.02
N THR A 205 -12.36 15.03 -16.09
CA THR A 205 -12.74 13.62 -16.09
C THR A 205 -12.67 13.03 -14.69
N THR A 206 -13.50 12.03 -14.44
CA THR A 206 -13.42 11.16 -13.25
C THR A 206 -12.60 9.91 -13.53
N ASP A 207 -12.33 9.58 -14.79
CA ASP A 207 -11.52 8.43 -15.19
C ASP A 207 -10.06 8.82 -15.38
N TRP A 208 -9.31 8.70 -14.30
CA TRP A 208 -7.88 9.04 -14.30
C TRP A 208 -7.05 8.03 -15.09
N CYS A 209 -7.50 6.79 -15.22
CA CYS A 209 -6.76 5.73 -15.92
C CYS A 209 -6.77 5.90 -17.44
N SER A 210 -7.79 6.57 -17.97
CA SER A 210 -7.94 6.82 -19.40
C SER A 210 -7.42 8.19 -19.84
N HIS A 211 -6.91 8.99 -18.91
CA HIS A 211 -6.51 10.37 -19.19
C HIS A 211 -5.08 10.43 -19.75
N GLU A 212 -4.88 11.11 -20.88
CA GLU A 212 -3.60 11.13 -21.61
C GLU A 212 -2.41 11.65 -20.79
N LYS A 213 -2.67 12.60 -19.88
CA LYS A 213 -1.63 13.16 -18.98
C LYS A 213 -1.28 12.25 -17.80
N ILE A 214 -2.06 11.19 -17.55
CA ILE A 214 -1.83 10.24 -16.46
C ILE A 214 -1.29 8.95 -17.07
N GLN A 215 0.05 8.89 -17.16
CA GLN A 215 0.75 7.70 -17.62
C GLN A 215 1.25 6.92 -16.41
N LEU A 216 0.52 5.87 -16.04
CA LEU A 216 0.92 4.99 -14.95
C LEU A 216 1.94 3.97 -15.47
N SER A 217 3.17 4.04 -14.98
CA SER A 217 4.17 3.00 -15.23
C SER A 217 3.96 1.81 -14.30
N THR A 218 4.03 0.62 -14.87
CA THR A 218 3.95 -0.67 -14.16
C THR A 218 5.37 -1.14 -13.83
N ALA A 219 5.61 -1.53 -12.58
CA ALA A 219 6.89 -2.10 -12.19
C ALA A 219 6.99 -3.55 -12.68
N ALA A 220 8.11 -3.88 -13.31
CA ALA A 220 8.44 -5.25 -13.69
C ALA A 220 8.90 -6.05 -12.45
N ALA A 221 8.75 -7.38 -12.51
CA ALA A 221 9.21 -8.27 -11.44
C ALA A 221 10.74 -8.29 -11.33
N GLN A 222 11.41 -8.19 -12.48
CA GLN A 222 12.86 -8.16 -12.63
C GLN A 222 13.23 -7.11 -13.69
N ARG A 223 14.52 -6.88 -13.90
CA ARG A 223 14.98 -5.99 -14.95
C ARG A 223 14.61 -6.57 -16.32
N ILE A 224 13.98 -5.75 -17.15
CA ILE A 224 13.55 -6.12 -18.51
C ILE A 224 14.41 -5.43 -19.56
N ALA A 225 14.71 -6.16 -20.63
CA ALA A 225 15.31 -5.63 -21.84
C ALA A 225 14.26 -4.98 -22.75
N THR A 226 13.07 -5.60 -22.86
CA THR A 226 11.97 -5.09 -23.68
C THR A 226 10.62 -5.38 -23.05
N ALA A 227 9.64 -4.53 -23.36
CA ALA A 227 8.23 -4.79 -23.14
C ALA A 227 7.48 -4.53 -24.45
N THR A 228 6.79 -5.53 -24.98
CA THR A 228 6.11 -5.46 -26.27
C THR A 228 4.64 -5.78 -26.09
N LEU A 229 3.75 -4.84 -26.43
CA LEU A 229 2.32 -5.14 -26.53
C LEU A 229 2.07 -5.88 -27.85
N THR A 230 1.31 -6.96 -27.76
CA THR A 230 0.95 -7.87 -28.85
C THR A 230 -0.57 -8.00 -28.92
N HIS A 231 -1.12 -7.80 -30.11
CA HIS A 231 -2.54 -7.99 -30.39
C HIS A 231 -2.72 -8.30 -31.88
N GLY A 232 -3.11 -9.54 -32.20
CA GLY A 232 -3.06 -10.05 -33.57
C GLY A 232 -1.64 -9.93 -34.14
N ASP A 233 -1.52 -9.33 -35.32
CA ASP A 233 -0.23 -9.07 -35.97
C ASP A 233 0.48 -7.80 -35.48
N GLN A 234 -0.17 -6.99 -34.64
CA GLN A 234 0.40 -5.74 -34.15
C GLN A 234 1.36 -6.00 -33.00
N ARG A 235 2.58 -5.47 -33.13
CA ARG A 235 3.59 -5.43 -32.07
C ARG A 235 4.01 -4.00 -31.80
N VAL A 236 3.80 -3.53 -30.57
CA VAL A 236 4.11 -2.15 -30.15
C VAL A 236 5.11 -2.18 -29.01
N GLN A 237 6.29 -1.60 -29.25
CA GLN A 237 7.29 -1.45 -28.20
C GLN A 237 6.83 -0.42 -27.17
N LEU A 238 6.79 -0.83 -25.91
CA LEU A 238 6.43 0.03 -24.80
C LEU A 238 7.64 0.78 -24.29
N LYS A 239 7.38 1.96 -23.71
CA LYS A 239 8.42 2.78 -23.10
C LYS A 239 8.86 2.17 -21.78
N LEU A 240 10.16 1.91 -21.63
CA LEU A 240 10.79 1.51 -20.37
C LEU A 240 11.34 2.75 -19.63
N ASN A 241 11.49 2.67 -18.31
CA ASN A 241 12.35 3.61 -17.59
C ASN A 241 13.84 3.33 -17.88
N LYS A 242 14.71 4.27 -17.50
CA LYS A 242 16.16 4.18 -17.75
C LYS A 242 16.80 2.92 -17.16
N GLU A 243 16.27 2.46 -16.02
CA GLU A 243 16.79 1.31 -15.29
C GLU A 243 16.23 -0.03 -15.79
N GLY A 244 15.22 -0.03 -16.67
CA GLY A 244 14.56 -1.24 -17.14
C GLY A 244 13.75 -1.97 -16.05
N THR A 245 13.33 -1.27 -15.01
CA THR A 245 12.57 -1.84 -13.86
C THR A 245 11.07 -1.56 -13.95
N SER A 246 10.63 -0.81 -14.95
CA SER A 246 9.22 -0.50 -15.21
C SER A 246 8.98 -0.16 -16.67
N TYR A 247 7.74 -0.33 -17.10
CA TYR A 247 7.26 0.01 -18.44
C TYR A 247 5.93 0.76 -18.37
N THR A 248 5.60 1.53 -19.40
CA THR A 248 4.35 2.31 -19.46
C THR A 248 3.36 1.68 -20.43
N PRO A 249 2.36 0.90 -19.96
CA PRO A 249 1.31 0.36 -20.80
C PRO A 249 0.34 1.46 -21.28
N PRO A 250 -0.30 1.30 -22.46
CA PRO A 250 -1.23 2.28 -23.00
C PRO A 250 -2.64 2.10 -22.40
N LEU A 251 -2.77 2.32 -21.09
CA LEU A 251 -3.99 2.00 -20.33
C LEU A 251 -5.26 2.66 -20.88
N GLY A 252 -5.18 3.93 -21.29
CA GLY A 252 -6.32 4.68 -21.85
C GLY A 252 -6.56 4.48 -23.34
N ASN A 253 -5.67 3.79 -24.05
CA ASN A 253 -5.79 3.64 -25.50
C ASN A 253 -6.78 2.52 -25.86
N LYS A 254 -7.99 2.92 -26.27
CA LYS A 254 -9.07 2.00 -26.65
C LYS A 254 -8.83 1.23 -27.95
N ALA A 255 -7.77 1.54 -28.70
CA ALA A 255 -7.40 0.76 -29.88
C ALA A 255 -6.93 -0.66 -29.54
N TYR A 256 -6.48 -0.88 -28.30
CA TYR A 256 -6.07 -2.19 -27.81
C TYR A 256 -7.14 -2.77 -26.88
N PRO A 257 -7.62 -3.99 -27.14
CA PRO A 257 -8.57 -4.66 -26.28
C PRO A 257 -7.93 -5.14 -24.97
N ASP A 258 -8.75 -5.50 -23.99
CA ASP A 258 -8.29 -5.92 -22.67
C ASP A 258 -7.54 -7.25 -22.67
N ASP A 259 -7.76 -8.10 -23.67
CA ASP A 259 -7.07 -9.38 -23.86
C ASP A 259 -5.70 -9.26 -24.56
N ALA A 260 -5.31 -8.06 -25.01
CA ALA A 260 -3.97 -7.82 -25.52
C ALA A 260 -2.90 -8.21 -24.48
N LEU A 261 -1.83 -8.85 -24.94
CA LEU A 261 -0.75 -9.35 -24.08
C LEU A 261 0.47 -8.46 -24.21
N ILE A 262 1.13 -8.21 -23.10
CA ILE A 262 2.42 -7.51 -23.03
C ILE A 262 3.47 -8.55 -22.70
N GLU A 263 4.31 -8.86 -23.68
CA GLU A 263 5.46 -9.74 -23.55
C GLU A 263 6.63 -8.96 -22.92
N LEU A 264 7.15 -9.48 -21.81
CA LEU A 264 8.32 -8.94 -21.13
C LEU A 264 9.50 -9.88 -21.41
N ARG A 265 10.59 -9.34 -21.97
CA ARG A 265 11.85 -10.08 -22.07
C ARG A 265 12.79 -9.60 -20.97
N TYR A 266 13.24 -10.51 -20.12
CA TYR A 266 14.09 -10.15 -19.00
C TYR A 266 15.53 -9.93 -19.48
N ALA A 267 16.25 -9.02 -18.80
CA ALA A 267 17.61 -8.66 -19.19
C ALA A 267 18.62 -9.81 -19.01
N ASP A 268 18.30 -10.75 -18.12
CA ASP A 268 19.16 -11.90 -17.79
C ASP A 268 18.80 -13.15 -18.62
N GLU A 269 17.77 -13.08 -19.48
CA GLU A 269 17.46 -14.15 -20.43
C GLU A 269 18.38 -14.06 -21.66
N PRO A 270 18.98 -15.19 -22.10
CA PRO A 270 19.76 -15.19 -23.33
C PRO A 270 18.89 -14.77 -24.51
N SER A 271 19.40 -13.85 -25.34
CA SER A 271 18.71 -13.46 -26.56
C SER A 271 18.52 -14.67 -27.47
N ALA A 272 17.27 -15.11 -27.63
CA ALA A 272 16.90 -16.09 -28.66
C ALA A 272 17.16 -15.53 -30.06
#